data_AF-A0A3D2RVG2-F1
#
_entry.id   AF-A0A3D2RVG2-F1
#
_cell.length_a   1.000
_cell.length_b   1.000
_cell.length_c   1.000
_cell.angle_alpha   90.00
_cell.angle_beta   90.00
_cell.angle_gamma   90.00
#
_symmetry.space_group_name_H-M   'P 1'
#
loop_
_entity.id
_entity.type
_entity.pdbx_description
1 polymer ?
#
loop_
_entity_poly.entity_id
_entity_poly.type
_entity_poly.pdbx_seq_one_letter_code
_entity_poly.pdbx_strand_id
1 'polypeptide(L)'
;MLNSLVNIMFRMVNCMKPIIFGLLLFSVVFVSFPVAWADFLPEANGDEFDLEHGEAIAGVLPSPPKIDGNLDDWKYAVWIAFDSKKDILRGQADWKGKDDISVTWSTAWDKDNFYFAAAVRDDKFTPGPDTANAWKGDCIFLYIDWENLKVAA
;
A
#
# COMPACT_ATOMS: atom_id res chain seq x y z
N MET A 1 28.94 14.18 17.60
CA MET A 1 29.63 13.07 16.91
C MET A 1 29.52 11.84 17.81
N LEU A 2 29.05 10.73 17.25
CA LEU A 2 28.98 9.36 17.77
C LEU A 2 27.87 8.97 18.78
N ASN A 3 27.00 8.10 18.26
CA ASN A 3 26.04 7.20 18.93
C ASN A 3 26.71 6.28 19.96
N SER A 4 25.94 5.76 20.93
CA SER A 4 25.77 4.30 21.09
C SER A 4 24.66 3.95 22.08
N LEU A 5 23.69 3.18 21.58
CA LEU A 5 22.79 2.30 22.32
C LEU A 5 23.60 1.13 22.90
N VAL A 6 23.26 0.67 24.10
CA VAL A 6 23.48 -0.74 24.49
C VAL A 6 22.21 -1.24 25.19
N ASN A 7 21.59 -2.23 24.54
CA ASN A 7 20.41 -2.95 24.98
C ASN A 7 20.67 -3.79 26.23
N ILE A 8 19.59 -3.94 27.01
CA ILE A 8 19.53 -4.72 28.24
C ILE A 8 19.71 -6.21 27.95
N MET A 9 20.55 -6.78 28.79
CA MET A 9 21.02 -8.15 28.90
C MET A 9 19.92 -9.08 29.44
N PHE A 10 19.55 -10.15 28.72
CA PHE A 10 18.88 -11.31 29.32
C PHE A 10 19.91 -12.43 29.53
N ARG A 11 20.14 -12.81 30.79
CA ARG A 11 21.17 -13.75 31.22
C ARG A 11 20.54 -14.98 31.88
N MET A 12 20.79 -16.15 31.27
CA MET A 12 20.87 -17.52 31.83
C MET A 12 19.64 -18.08 32.59
N VAL A 13 19.29 -19.37 32.46
CA VAL A 13 20.04 -20.52 32.99
C VAL A 13 19.90 -21.74 32.07
N ASN A 14 21.04 -22.27 31.63
CA ASN A 14 21.14 -23.62 31.07
C ASN A 14 21.95 -24.46 32.06
N CYS A 15 21.36 -25.53 32.59
CA CYS A 15 22.04 -26.51 33.42
C CYS A 15 21.75 -27.90 32.86
N MET A 16 22.68 -28.47 32.07
CA MET A 16 23.05 -29.89 32.09
C MET A 16 24.16 -30.20 31.06
N LYS A 17 24.97 -31.20 31.40
CA LYS A 17 26.35 -31.52 30.95
C LYS A 17 26.42 -32.36 29.64
N PRO A 18 27.62 -32.56 29.06
CA PRO A 18 27.85 -32.73 27.62
C PRO A 18 27.91 -34.19 27.19
N ILE A 19 27.21 -34.57 26.11
CA ILE A 19 27.33 -35.90 25.49
C ILE A 19 27.20 -35.79 23.96
N ILE A 20 28.35 -36.02 23.32
CA ILE A 20 28.56 -36.67 22.01
C ILE A 20 28.27 -35.89 20.71
N PHE A 21 29.38 -35.61 20.02
CA PHE A 21 29.57 -35.40 18.59
C PHE A 21 28.58 -36.20 17.72
N GLY A 22 27.80 -35.53 16.88
CA GLY A 22 27.01 -36.22 15.86
C GLY A 22 26.25 -35.24 14.97
N LEU A 23 26.83 -34.95 13.80
CA LEU A 23 26.24 -34.23 12.67
C LEU A 23 25.38 -33.00 13.00
N LEU A 24 26.01 -31.83 12.85
CA LEU A 24 25.34 -30.60 12.44
C LEU A 24 24.69 -30.82 11.07
N LEU A 25 23.50 -31.42 11.06
CA LEU A 25 22.48 -31.14 10.05
C LEU A 25 21.81 -29.85 10.51
N PHE A 26 22.53 -28.73 10.34
CA PHE A 26 21.88 -27.43 10.24
C PHE A 26 21.15 -27.48 8.89
N SER A 27 20.00 -28.14 8.87
CA SER A 27 19.01 -27.92 7.83
C SER A 27 18.62 -26.46 7.99
N VAL A 28 19.38 -25.58 7.32
CA VAL A 28 18.89 -24.29 6.90
C VAL A 28 17.71 -24.64 6.02
N VAL A 29 16.54 -24.77 6.64
CA VAL A 29 15.29 -24.55 5.95
C VAL A 29 15.44 -23.10 5.52
N PHE A 30 15.98 -22.90 4.32
CA PHE A 30 15.61 -21.77 3.51
C PHE A 30 14.11 -21.92 3.38
N VAL A 31 13.38 -21.40 4.35
CA VAL A 31 12.03 -20.93 4.12
C VAL A 31 12.30 -19.81 3.13
N SER A 32 12.36 -20.18 1.85
CA SER A 32 12.02 -19.31 0.77
C SER A 32 10.58 -18.93 1.05
N PHE A 33 10.40 -17.97 1.97
CA PHE A 33 9.34 -17.02 1.83
C PHE A 33 9.54 -16.53 0.39
N PRO A 34 8.64 -16.85 -0.57
CA PRO A 34 8.58 -15.98 -1.71
C PRO A 34 8.46 -14.60 -1.07
N VAL A 35 9.44 -13.72 -1.32
CA VAL A 35 9.31 -12.32 -0.96
C VAL A 35 8.03 -11.92 -1.65
N ALA A 36 6.96 -11.91 -0.87
CA ALA A 36 5.64 -11.79 -1.41
C ALA A 36 5.61 -10.34 -1.83
N TRP A 37 5.62 -10.12 -3.14
CA TRP A 37 5.23 -8.86 -3.76
C TRP A 37 3.77 -8.49 -3.43
N ALA A 38 3.14 -9.20 -2.47
CA ALA A 38 1.80 -9.05 -1.94
C ALA A 38 1.70 -7.91 -0.93
N ASP A 39 2.79 -7.50 -0.26
CA ASP A 39 2.72 -6.49 0.82
C ASP A 39 2.83 -5.04 0.33
N PHE A 40 2.88 -4.78 -0.99
CA PHE A 40 2.97 -3.40 -1.49
C PHE A 40 1.64 -2.66 -1.45
N LEU A 41 0.54 -3.35 -1.77
CA LEU A 41 -0.79 -2.72 -1.78
C LEU A 41 -1.41 -2.82 -0.38
N PRO A 42 -1.94 -1.71 0.16
CA PRO A 42 -2.81 -1.77 1.33
C PRO A 42 -3.98 -2.73 1.09
N GLU A 43 -4.38 -3.46 2.13
CA GLU A 43 -5.57 -4.31 2.10
C GLU A 43 -6.81 -3.41 2.07
N ALA A 44 -7.69 -3.63 1.09
CA ALA A 44 -8.96 -2.93 1.01
C ALA A 44 -9.89 -3.39 2.13
N ASN A 45 -10.50 -2.43 2.81
CA ASN A 45 -11.40 -2.66 3.95
C ASN A 45 -12.72 -1.87 3.83
N GLY A 46 -13.03 -1.32 2.65
CA GLY A 46 -14.27 -0.57 2.40
C GLY A 46 -15.54 -1.40 2.63
N ASP A 47 -15.51 -2.70 2.38
CA ASP A 47 -16.64 -3.62 2.58
C ASP A 47 -17.04 -3.73 4.06
N GLU A 48 -16.13 -3.45 5.01
CA GLU A 48 -16.44 -3.43 6.44
C GLU A 48 -17.37 -2.26 6.84
N PHE A 49 -17.55 -1.29 5.94
CA PHE A 49 -18.33 -0.08 6.16
C PHE A 49 -19.60 -0.01 5.28
N ASP A 50 -19.99 -1.12 4.64
CA ASP A 50 -21.15 -1.22 3.74
C ASP A 50 -21.12 -0.17 2.59
N LEU A 51 -19.92 0.21 2.11
CA LEU A 51 -19.76 1.20 1.06
C LEU A 51 -20.21 0.66 -0.31
N GLU A 52 -20.88 1.50 -1.08
CA GLU A 52 -21.15 1.18 -2.48
C GLU A 52 -19.85 1.22 -3.31
N HIS A 53 -19.90 0.62 -4.50
CA HIS A 53 -18.72 0.52 -5.35
C HIS A 53 -18.19 1.91 -5.76
N GLY A 54 -16.97 2.21 -5.32
CA GLY A 54 -16.29 3.49 -5.61
C GLY A 54 -16.55 4.59 -4.58
N GLU A 55 -17.41 4.35 -3.58
CA GLU A 55 -17.51 5.21 -2.42
C GLU A 55 -16.26 5.08 -1.54
N ALA A 56 -15.93 6.17 -0.83
CA ALA A 56 -14.81 6.21 0.09
C ALA A 56 -15.15 7.06 1.30
N ILE A 57 -14.53 6.75 2.43
CA ILE A 57 -14.59 7.57 3.65
C ILE A 57 -13.29 8.35 3.76
N ALA A 58 -13.38 9.67 3.72
CA ALA A 58 -12.27 10.54 4.11
C ALA A 58 -12.20 10.61 5.64
N GLY A 59 -11.34 9.76 6.23
CA GLY A 59 -11.14 9.70 7.67
C GLY A 59 -10.18 10.76 8.21
N VAL A 60 -10.15 10.91 9.54
CA VAL A 60 -9.10 11.69 10.23
C VAL A 60 -8.04 10.70 10.73
N LEU A 61 -6.80 10.88 10.30
CA LEU A 61 -5.67 10.05 10.74
C LEU A 61 -5.13 10.51 12.11
N PRO A 62 -4.43 9.64 12.87
CA PRO A 62 -3.87 10.00 14.18
C PRO A 62 -2.87 11.18 14.13
N SER A 63 -2.19 11.34 13.01
CA SER A 63 -1.30 12.45 12.70
C SER A 63 -1.39 12.79 11.22
N PRO A 64 -1.14 14.05 10.82
CA PRO A 64 -1.04 14.43 9.42
C PRO A 64 -0.01 13.55 8.68
N PRO A 65 -0.38 12.92 7.55
CA PRO A 65 0.53 12.05 6.82
C PRO A 65 1.63 12.88 6.14
N LYS A 66 2.82 12.31 6.01
CA LYS A 66 3.90 12.92 5.24
C LYS A 66 3.66 12.73 3.73
N ILE A 67 4.00 13.73 2.94
CA ILE A 67 3.92 13.65 1.47
C ILE A 67 5.26 13.14 0.93
N ASP A 68 5.58 11.89 1.24
CA ASP A 68 6.85 11.23 0.88
C ASP A 68 6.66 9.91 0.11
N GLY A 69 5.41 9.49 -0.12
CA GLY A 69 5.07 8.26 -0.81
C GLY A 69 5.12 7.00 0.06
N ASN A 70 5.46 7.11 1.35
CA ASN A 70 5.34 6.02 2.31
C ASN A 70 3.90 5.99 2.89
N LEU A 71 3.31 4.79 2.96
CA LEU A 71 1.95 4.59 3.43
C LEU A 71 1.86 4.16 4.91
N ASP A 72 2.98 4.12 5.64
CA ASP A 72 3.00 3.74 7.06
C ASP A 72 2.05 4.61 7.93
N ASP A 73 1.96 5.91 7.63
CA ASP A 73 1.07 6.86 8.34
C ASP A 73 -0.43 6.63 8.05
N TRP A 74 -0.77 5.75 7.10
CA TRP A 74 -2.14 5.48 6.62
C TRP A 74 -2.74 4.18 7.15
N LYS A 75 -2.11 3.56 8.15
CA LYS A 75 -2.51 2.25 8.71
C LYS A 75 -4.01 2.13 9.09
N TYR A 76 -4.65 3.23 9.48
CA TYR A 76 -6.06 3.25 9.92
C TYR A 76 -7.00 3.87 8.90
N ALA A 77 -6.54 4.09 7.67
CA ALA A 77 -7.37 4.63 6.62
C ALA A 77 -8.35 3.58 6.08
N VAL A 78 -9.43 4.04 5.46
CA VAL A 78 -10.34 3.18 4.70
C VAL A 78 -9.83 3.07 3.27
N TRP A 79 -9.44 1.88 2.86
CA TRP A 79 -8.84 1.58 1.58
C TRP A 79 -9.86 0.94 0.64
N ILE A 80 -9.92 1.48 -0.58
CA ILE A 80 -10.80 1.02 -1.66
C ILE A 80 -9.94 0.44 -2.77
N ALA A 81 -10.26 -0.77 -3.21
CA ALA A 81 -9.58 -1.42 -4.34
C ALA A 81 -10.40 -1.33 -5.62
N PHE A 82 -9.70 -1.00 -6.70
CA PHE A 82 -10.11 -1.22 -8.08
C PHE A 82 -9.15 -2.25 -8.68
N ASP A 83 -9.53 -3.52 -8.60
CA ASP A 83 -8.71 -4.67 -8.97
C ASP A 83 -9.48 -5.70 -9.80
N SER A 84 -10.60 -5.29 -10.39
CA SER A 84 -11.51 -6.15 -11.14
C SER A 84 -11.85 -5.59 -12.52
N LYS A 85 -12.33 -6.45 -13.42
CA LYS A 85 -12.59 -6.08 -14.83
C LYS A 85 -13.62 -4.96 -15.00
N LYS A 86 -14.58 -4.83 -14.07
CA LYS A 86 -15.61 -3.78 -14.12
C LYS A 86 -15.02 -2.38 -13.88
N ASP A 87 -13.88 -2.29 -13.22
CA ASP A 87 -13.22 -1.03 -12.82
C ASP A 87 -12.43 -0.42 -13.98
N ILE A 88 -12.18 -1.19 -15.03
CA ILE A 88 -11.40 -0.79 -16.20
C ILE A 88 -12.32 -0.04 -17.17
N LEU A 89 -12.13 1.27 -17.36
CA LEU A 89 -12.97 2.04 -18.28
C LEU A 89 -12.66 1.75 -19.77
N ARG A 90 -11.38 1.57 -20.10
CA ARG A 90 -10.89 1.33 -21.48
C ARG A 90 -9.92 0.16 -21.48
N GLY A 91 -10.01 -0.71 -22.49
CA GLY A 91 -9.14 -1.89 -22.60
C GLY A 91 -9.61 -3.11 -21.77
N GLN A 92 -10.87 -3.16 -21.30
CA GLN A 92 -11.41 -4.28 -20.52
C GLN A 92 -11.20 -5.68 -21.16
N ALA A 93 -11.20 -5.75 -22.49
CA ALA A 93 -11.01 -7.01 -23.21
C ALA A 93 -9.57 -7.54 -23.10
N ASP A 94 -8.59 -6.64 -22.94
CA ASP A 94 -7.16 -6.92 -22.91
C ASP A 94 -6.60 -7.03 -21.49
N TRP A 95 -7.38 -6.61 -20.49
CA TRP A 95 -6.99 -6.66 -19.07
C TRP A 95 -6.72 -8.09 -18.61
N LYS A 96 -5.50 -8.35 -18.13
CA LYS A 96 -5.04 -9.70 -17.76
C LYS A 96 -5.16 -10.02 -16.26
N GLY A 97 -5.81 -9.15 -15.50
CA GLY A 97 -6.01 -9.30 -14.06
C GLY A 97 -5.29 -8.22 -13.25
N LYS A 98 -5.43 -8.25 -11.93
CA LYS A 98 -4.93 -7.20 -11.02
C LYS A 98 -3.41 -6.94 -11.09
N ASP A 99 -2.62 -7.89 -11.60
CA ASP A 99 -1.18 -7.72 -11.73
C ASP A 99 -0.79 -7.04 -13.06
N ASP A 100 -1.73 -6.91 -14.01
CA ASP A 100 -1.63 -6.13 -15.26
C ASP A 100 -1.83 -4.65 -14.95
N ILE A 101 -2.96 -4.30 -14.32
CA ILE A 101 -3.17 -2.99 -13.69
C ILE A 101 -4.21 -3.11 -12.57
N SER A 102 -3.93 -2.53 -11.41
CA SER A 102 -4.88 -2.31 -10.31
C SER A 102 -4.45 -1.12 -9.42
N VAL A 103 -5.39 -0.62 -8.61
CA VAL A 103 -5.10 0.43 -7.63
C VAL A 103 -5.84 0.17 -6.33
N THR A 104 -5.15 0.36 -5.21
CA THR A 104 -5.78 0.57 -3.90
C THR A 104 -5.56 2.02 -3.50
N TRP A 105 -6.63 2.72 -3.15
CA TRP A 105 -6.58 4.15 -2.84
C TRP A 105 -7.35 4.48 -1.56
N SER A 106 -7.01 5.61 -0.96
CA SER A 106 -7.67 6.12 0.23
C SER A 106 -7.61 7.65 0.27
N THR A 107 -8.46 8.22 1.10
CA THR A 107 -8.50 9.66 1.36
C THR A 107 -8.52 9.91 2.86
N ALA A 108 -7.95 11.04 3.25
CA ALA A 108 -8.00 11.52 4.62
C ALA A 108 -8.11 13.03 4.63
N TRP A 109 -8.42 13.61 5.78
CA TRP A 109 -8.42 15.06 5.94
C TRP A 109 -8.00 15.47 7.35
N ASP A 110 -7.56 16.72 7.45
CA ASP A 110 -7.45 17.46 8.70
C ASP A 110 -8.03 18.86 8.54
N LYS A 111 -7.90 19.70 9.57
CA LYS A 111 -8.47 21.05 9.58
C LYS A 111 -8.04 21.94 8.40
N ASP A 112 -6.89 21.67 7.79
CA ASP A 112 -6.27 22.52 6.77
C ASP A 112 -6.17 21.81 5.40
N ASN A 113 -6.19 20.48 5.36
CA ASN A 113 -5.82 19.72 4.17
C ASN A 113 -6.77 18.56 3.88
N PHE A 114 -6.90 18.26 2.58
CA PHE A 114 -7.38 16.99 2.07
C PHE A 114 -6.19 16.19 1.54
N TYR A 115 -6.13 14.91 1.89
CA TYR A 115 -5.07 14.00 1.52
C TYR A 115 -5.62 12.89 0.62
N PHE A 116 -4.85 12.53 -0.40
CA PHE A 116 -5.12 11.40 -1.28
C PHE A 116 -3.88 10.50 -1.30
N ALA A 117 -4.09 9.20 -1.14
CA ALA A 117 -3.07 8.18 -1.30
C ALA A 117 -3.53 7.10 -2.28
N ALA A 118 -2.60 6.61 -3.08
CA ALA A 118 -2.83 5.49 -3.97
C ALA A 118 -1.58 4.62 -4.05
N ALA A 119 -1.77 3.31 -3.99
CA ALA A 119 -0.79 2.32 -4.35
C ALA A 119 -1.26 1.67 -5.66
N VAL A 120 -0.45 1.80 -6.72
CA VAL A 120 -0.77 1.30 -8.06
C VAL A 120 0.11 0.10 -8.36
N ARG A 121 -0.49 -0.97 -8.85
CA ARG A 121 0.22 -2.11 -9.44
C ARG A 121 0.04 -2.04 -10.95
N ASP A 122 1.15 -2.17 -11.66
CA ASP A 122 1.20 -2.21 -13.11
C ASP A 122 2.27 -3.23 -13.52
N ASP A 123 2.04 -4.00 -14.59
CA ASP A 123 3.06 -4.91 -15.13
C ASP A 123 4.19 -4.15 -15.83
N LYS A 124 3.92 -2.92 -16.28
CA LYS A 124 4.88 -2.08 -16.99
C LYS A 124 4.60 -0.58 -16.83
N PHE A 125 5.32 0.04 -15.89
CA PHE A 125 5.33 1.50 -15.76
C PHE A 125 6.03 2.22 -16.94
N THR A 126 5.26 3.00 -17.69
CA THR A 126 5.63 3.82 -18.85
C THR A 126 5.09 5.25 -18.67
N PRO A 127 5.79 6.14 -17.94
CA PRO A 127 5.32 7.50 -17.70
C PRO A 127 5.29 8.34 -18.99
N GLY A 128 4.49 9.41 -18.96
CA GLY A 128 4.53 10.42 -20.02
C GLY A 128 5.91 11.06 -20.20
N PRO A 129 6.21 11.65 -21.37
CA PRO A 129 7.55 12.15 -21.68
C PRO A 129 7.97 13.37 -20.83
N ASP A 130 7.01 14.13 -20.32
CA ASP A 130 7.19 15.29 -19.45
C ASP A 130 5.89 15.58 -18.68
N THR A 131 5.92 16.57 -17.78
CA THR A 131 4.76 16.94 -16.95
C THR A 131 3.59 17.53 -17.74
N ALA A 132 3.84 18.24 -18.85
CA ALA A 132 2.79 18.78 -19.72
C ALA A 132 2.10 17.68 -20.54
N ASN A 133 2.76 16.52 -20.67
CA ASN A 133 2.30 15.36 -21.42
C ASN A 133 2.15 14.11 -20.54
N ALA A 134 2.00 14.27 -19.22
CA ALA A 134 1.89 13.15 -18.28
C ALA A 134 0.78 12.17 -18.68
N TRP A 135 -0.34 12.70 -19.20
CA TRP A 135 -1.49 11.96 -19.71
C TRP A 135 -1.24 11.03 -20.90
N LYS A 136 -0.07 11.12 -21.54
CA LYS A 136 0.32 10.24 -22.66
C LYS A 136 0.95 8.93 -22.20
N GLY A 137 1.16 8.75 -20.90
CA GLY A 137 1.62 7.50 -20.30
C GLY A 137 0.92 7.28 -18.96
N ASP A 138 1.53 6.47 -18.10
CA ASP A 138 0.95 6.11 -16.81
C ASP A 138 0.93 7.31 -15.88
N CYS A 139 -0.27 7.65 -15.43
CA CYS A 139 -0.52 8.77 -14.55
C CYS A 139 -1.84 8.57 -13.80
N ILE A 140 -2.01 9.33 -12.72
CA ILE A 140 -3.27 9.42 -11.98
C ILE A 140 -3.94 10.74 -12.33
N PHE A 141 -5.22 10.67 -12.70
CA PHE A 141 -6.08 11.83 -12.78
C PHE A 141 -6.94 11.92 -11.52
N LEU A 142 -6.80 13.03 -10.78
CA LEU A 142 -7.64 13.34 -9.63
C LEU A 142 -8.50 14.56 -9.96
N TYR A 143 -9.82 14.35 -10.00
CA TYR A 143 -10.81 15.41 -10.20
C TYR A 143 -11.48 15.69 -8.85
N ILE A 144 -11.54 16.96 -8.46
CA ILE A 144 -12.17 17.40 -7.22
C ILE A 144 -13.14 18.53 -7.54
N ASP A 145 -14.41 18.33 -7.22
CA ASP A 145 -15.39 19.41 -7.12
C ASP A 145 -15.46 19.86 -5.65
N TRP A 146 -14.67 20.86 -5.31
CA TRP A 146 -14.55 21.35 -3.93
C TRP A 146 -15.80 22.07 -3.46
N GLU A 147 -16.54 22.69 -4.37
CA GLU A 147 -17.72 23.48 -4.04
C GLU A 147 -18.99 22.62 -4.06
N ASN A 148 -18.92 21.41 -4.64
CA ASN A 148 -20.04 20.50 -4.85
C ASN A 148 -21.22 21.25 -5.49
N LEU A 149 -20.91 22.14 -6.42
CA LEU A 149 -21.92 22.86 -7.16
C LEU A 149 -22.52 21.82 -8.10
N LYS A 150 -23.67 21.27 -7.71
CA LYS A 150 -24.46 20.35 -8.52
C LYS A 150 -24.97 21.09 -9.76
N VAL A 151 -24.09 21.41 -10.70
CA VAL A 151 -24.47 21.97 -11.99
C VAL A 151 -25.12 20.82 -12.74
N ALA A 152 -26.41 20.94 -13.01
CA ALA A 152 -27.16 19.94 -13.76
C ALA A 152 -26.42 19.65 -15.08
N ALA A 153 -26.10 18.38 -15.30
CA ALA A 153 -25.54 17.88 -16.55
C ALA A 153 -26.57 17.96 -17.69
#